data_AF-X6P5M5-F1
#
_entry.id   AF-X6P5M5-F1
#
_cell.length_a   1.000
_cell.length_b   1.000
_cell.length_c   1.000
_cell.angle_alpha   90.00
_cell.angle_beta   90.00
_cell.angle_gamma   90.00
#
_symmetry.space_group_name_H-M   'P 1'
#
loop_
_entity.id
_entity.type
_entity.pdbx_description
1 polymer ?
#
loop_
_entity_poly.entity_id
_entity_poly.type
_entity_poly.pdbx_seq_one_letter_code
_entity_poly.pdbx_strand_id
1 'polypeptide(L)'
;MAEKRINHSITMIDENTLFIVGGSDSKVSRKCELYNIAKSESVSASTQCKEGRENSGICHNSRDENVYVCGGWMSGLSCEYFNLHKQQWYCDIPAMNDEHMHFPHVWMQPPCVHSTNGVLFVAGNVEDIQNLDDLGIIEYIDLRDSNQKWIPIGLMKDFLDINNETQNITTEHELKQRVLARLLKY
;
A
#
# COMPACT_ATOMS: atom_id res chain seq x y z
N MET A 1 1.62 -18.84 9.37
CA MET A 1 1.23 -18.78 7.96
C MET A 1 0.83 -20.17 7.49
N ALA A 2 -0.36 -20.32 6.91
CA ALA A 2 -0.87 -21.61 6.47
C ALA A 2 -0.34 -22.03 5.10
N GLU A 3 0.15 -21.07 4.30
CA GLU A 3 0.68 -21.30 2.96
C GLU A 3 2.04 -20.62 2.78
N LYS A 4 2.91 -21.24 1.97
CA LYS A 4 4.16 -20.61 1.54
C LYS A 4 3.84 -19.44 0.62
N ARG A 5 4.45 -18.29 0.88
CA ARG A 5 4.35 -17.09 0.05
C ARG A 5 5.55 -16.16 0.31
N ILE A 6 6.03 -15.50 -0.73
CA ILE A 6 6.94 -14.35 -0.67
C ILE A 6 6.17 -13.08 -1.06
N ASN A 7 6.74 -11.91 -0.79
CA ASN A 7 6.20 -10.64 -1.31
C ASN A 7 4.74 -10.33 -0.91
N HIS A 8 4.29 -10.89 0.22
CA HIS A 8 2.96 -10.60 0.77
C HIS A 8 2.98 -9.26 1.51
N SER A 9 1.81 -8.66 1.65
CA SER A 9 1.63 -7.47 2.48
C SER A 9 1.07 -7.89 3.84
N ILE A 10 1.48 -7.19 4.89
CA ILE A 10 1.05 -7.46 6.26
C ILE A 10 0.72 -6.17 6.99
N THR A 11 -0.35 -6.19 7.79
CA THR A 11 -0.68 -5.09 8.70
C THR A 11 -1.25 -5.64 10.00
N MET A 12 -1.10 -4.90 11.08
CA MET A 12 -1.65 -5.26 12.38
C MET A 12 -3.09 -4.71 12.49
N ILE A 13 -4.05 -5.58 12.79
CA ILE A 13 -5.46 -5.18 12.90
C ILE A 13 -5.92 -5.02 14.36
N ASP A 14 -5.27 -5.69 15.29
CA ASP A 14 -5.39 -5.49 16.73
C ASP A 14 -4.08 -5.88 17.43
N GLU A 15 -4.02 -5.81 18.77
CA GLU A 15 -2.81 -6.10 19.56
C GLU A 15 -2.20 -7.48 19.32
N ASN A 16 -2.97 -8.46 18.85
CA ASN A 16 -2.56 -9.85 18.70
C ASN A 16 -2.85 -10.44 17.32
N THR A 17 -3.35 -9.66 16.36
CA THR A 17 -3.77 -10.17 15.07
C THR A 17 -3.13 -9.42 13.91
N LEU A 18 -2.48 -10.17 13.02
CA LEU A 18 -1.95 -9.68 11.75
C LEU A 18 -2.90 -10.08 10.62
N PHE A 19 -3.18 -9.16 9.71
CA PHE A 19 -3.81 -9.44 8.44
C PHE A 19 -2.72 -9.56 7.37
N ILE A 20 -2.66 -10.72 6.73
CA ILE A 20 -1.69 -11.05 5.68
C ILE A 20 -2.45 -11.25 4.38
N VAL A 21 -1.98 -10.64 3.29
CA VAL A 21 -2.66 -10.72 1.99
C VAL A 21 -1.69 -10.84 0.82
N GLY A 22 -2.12 -11.60 -0.19
CA GLY A 22 -1.43 -11.70 -1.46
C GLY A 22 -0.11 -12.43 -1.36
N GLY A 23 0.89 -11.92 -2.07
CA GLY A 23 2.18 -12.56 -2.26
C GLY A 23 2.14 -13.64 -3.34
N SER A 24 3.26 -14.32 -3.53
CA SER A 24 3.40 -15.37 -4.54
C SER A 24 4.16 -16.57 -3.99
N ASP A 25 3.90 -17.73 -4.59
CA ASP A 25 4.78 -18.89 -4.51
C ASP A 25 5.09 -19.31 -5.96
N SER A 26 4.40 -20.32 -6.49
CA SER A 26 4.42 -20.62 -7.93
C SER A 26 3.51 -19.69 -8.76
N LYS A 27 2.56 -19.02 -8.10
CA LYS A 27 1.59 -18.09 -8.71
C LYS A 27 1.27 -16.96 -7.74
N VAL A 28 0.88 -15.81 -8.29
CA VAL A 28 0.37 -14.69 -7.51
C VAL A 28 -0.93 -15.11 -6.81
N SER A 29 -1.01 -14.84 -5.51
CA SER A 29 -2.09 -15.26 -4.63
C SER A 29 -3.17 -14.18 -4.50
N ARG A 30 -4.41 -14.64 -4.37
CA ARG A 30 -5.58 -13.81 -4.00
C ARG A 30 -6.01 -14.02 -2.54
N LYS A 31 -5.26 -14.85 -1.80
CA LYS A 31 -5.67 -15.30 -0.47
C LYS A 31 -5.21 -14.30 0.58
N CYS A 32 -6.01 -14.17 1.62
CA CYS A 32 -5.64 -13.52 2.86
C CYS A 32 -5.81 -14.47 4.05
N GLU A 33 -5.05 -14.21 5.11
CA GLU A 33 -5.10 -14.96 6.36
C GLU A 33 -4.98 -14.00 7.55
N LEU A 34 -5.63 -14.39 8.64
CA LEU A 34 -5.48 -13.77 9.95
C LEU A 34 -4.50 -14.61 10.74
N TYR A 35 -3.46 -13.98 11.28
CA TYR A 35 -2.50 -14.64 12.15
C TYR A 35 -2.61 -14.12 13.57
N ASN A 36 -3.00 -14.98 14.50
CA ASN A 36 -3.00 -14.66 15.92
C ASN A 36 -1.62 -14.91 16.52
N ILE A 37 -0.94 -13.83 16.91
CA ILE A 37 0.41 -13.83 17.46
C ILE A 37 0.45 -14.58 18.80
N ALA A 38 -0.47 -14.27 19.71
CA ALA A 38 -0.51 -14.83 21.06
C ALA A 38 -0.68 -16.36 21.07
N LYS A 39 -1.44 -16.91 20.11
CA LYS A 39 -1.68 -18.34 19.96
C LYS A 39 -0.75 -19.02 18.96
N SER A 40 0.00 -18.24 18.17
CA SER A 40 0.76 -18.71 17.02
C SER A 40 -0.09 -19.51 16.01
N GLU A 41 -1.34 -19.10 15.82
CA GLU A 41 -2.32 -19.80 14.96
C GLU A 41 -2.68 -18.94 13.74
N SER A 42 -2.86 -19.59 12.58
CA SER A 42 -3.35 -18.93 11.35
C SER A 42 -4.76 -19.40 11.02
N VAL A 43 -5.65 -18.47 10.69
CA VAL A 43 -6.98 -18.76 10.18
C VAL A 43 -7.07 -18.13 8.78
N SER A 44 -7.30 -18.94 7.75
CA SER A 44 -7.57 -18.41 6.42
C SER A 44 -8.84 -17.57 6.47
N ALA A 45 -8.78 -16.36 5.90
CA ALA A 45 -10.01 -15.61 5.68
C ALA A 45 -10.86 -16.39 4.66
N SER A 46 -12.17 -16.43 4.88
CA SER A 46 -13.11 -17.21 4.06
C SER A 46 -13.21 -16.71 2.61
N THR A 47 -12.67 -15.52 2.31
CA THR A 47 -12.81 -14.84 1.02
C THR A 47 -11.47 -14.40 0.45
N GLN A 48 -11.39 -14.38 -0.87
CA GLN A 48 -10.22 -13.95 -1.63
C GLN A 48 -10.41 -12.52 -2.12
N CYS A 49 -9.32 -11.77 -2.24
CA CYS A 49 -9.34 -10.49 -2.92
C CYS A 49 -9.62 -10.69 -4.42
N LYS A 50 -10.14 -9.64 -5.08
CA LYS A 50 -10.55 -9.77 -6.48
C LYS A 50 -9.33 -9.96 -7.38
N GLU A 51 -8.29 -9.18 -7.13
CA GLU A 51 -7.07 -9.21 -7.92
C GLU A 51 -5.97 -10.01 -7.24
N GLY A 52 -5.19 -10.75 -8.03
CA GLY A 52 -3.97 -11.38 -7.52
C GLY A 52 -2.92 -10.30 -7.36
N ARG A 53 -2.34 -10.18 -6.17
CA ARG A 53 -1.39 -9.13 -5.85
C ARG A 53 -0.19 -9.66 -5.09
N GLU A 54 0.99 -9.24 -5.49
CA GLU A 54 2.23 -9.33 -4.70
C GLU A 54 2.91 -7.97 -4.68
N ASN A 55 3.75 -7.71 -3.68
CA ASN A 55 4.34 -6.39 -3.45
C ASN A 55 3.28 -5.26 -3.36
N SER A 56 2.12 -5.51 -2.75
CA SER A 56 1.09 -4.48 -2.60
C SER A 56 1.37 -3.57 -1.40
N GLY A 57 0.79 -2.37 -1.43
CA GLY A 57 0.70 -1.51 -0.27
C GLY A 57 -0.52 -1.89 0.58
N ILE A 58 -0.42 -1.71 1.90
CA ILE A 58 -1.49 -2.08 2.83
C ILE A 58 -1.61 -1.09 3.99
N CYS A 59 -2.83 -0.75 4.37
CA CYS A 59 -3.08 -0.06 5.63
C CYS A 59 -4.38 -0.52 6.29
N HIS A 60 -4.40 -0.52 7.63
CA HIS A 60 -5.59 -0.78 8.43
C HIS A 60 -6.20 0.53 8.95
N ASN A 61 -7.51 0.68 8.79
CA ASN A 61 -8.31 1.73 9.42
C ASN A 61 -9.19 1.09 10.50
N SER A 62 -8.75 1.20 11.76
CA SER A 62 -9.44 0.61 12.91
C SER A 62 -10.82 1.19 13.19
N ARG A 63 -11.11 2.40 12.70
CA ARG A 63 -12.41 3.04 12.92
C ARG A 63 -13.53 2.38 12.14
N ASP A 64 -13.26 2.08 10.88
CA ASP A 64 -14.24 1.50 9.94
C ASP A 64 -14.02 -0.01 9.76
N GLU A 65 -13.07 -0.56 10.50
CA GLU A 65 -12.64 -1.97 10.47
C GLU A 65 -12.31 -2.44 9.04
N ASN A 66 -11.66 -1.56 8.27
CA ASN A 66 -11.28 -1.82 6.88
C ASN A 66 -9.78 -1.98 6.75
N VAL A 67 -9.36 -2.98 5.98
CA VAL A 67 -7.98 -3.13 5.51
C VAL A 67 -7.93 -2.80 4.03
N TYR A 68 -7.25 -1.72 3.68
CA TYR A 68 -7.08 -1.27 2.30
C TYR A 68 -5.82 -1.89 1.71
N VAL A 69 -5.91 -2.34 0.47
CA VAL A 69 -4.80 -2.90 -0.28
C VAL A 69 -4.79 -2.24 -1.65
N CYS A 70 -3.70 -1.53 -1.96
CA CYS A 70 -3.56 -0.81 -3.23
C CYS A 70 -2.29 -1.23 -3.95
N GLY A 71 -2.36 -1.22 -5.28
CA GLY A 71 -1.22 -1.46 -6.16
C GLY A 71 -0.64 -2.88 -6.06
N GLY A 72 0.65 -2.97 -6.33
CA GLY A 72 1.40 -4.23 -6.42
C GLY A 72 1.49 -4.77 -7.83
N TRP A 73 2.35 -5.77 -7.98
CA TRP A 73 2.63 -6.41 -9.26
C TRP A 73 1.34 -7.08 -9.80
N MET A 74 1.08 -6.92 -11.10
CA MET A 74 -0.17 -7.31 -11.81
C MET A 74 -1.44 -6.51 -11.43
N SER A 75 -1.36 -5.62 -10.45
CA SER A 75 -2.51 -4.93 -9.85
C SER A 75 -2.23 -3.43 -9.63
N GLY A 76 -1.30 -2.86 -10.40
CA GLY A 76 -0.68 -1.54 -10.17
C GLY A 76 -1.67 -0.39 -10.04
N LEU A 77 -2.80 -0.43 -10.76
CA LEU A 77 -3.85 0.61 -10.73
C LEU A 77 -4.99 0.32 -9.74
N SER A 78 -5.04 -0.87 -9.15
CA SER A 78 -6.18 -1.31 -8.36
C SER A 78 -6.06 -0.88 -6.89
N CYS A 79 -7.20 -0.54 -6.29
CA CYS A 79 -7.31 -0.56 -4.84
C CYS A 79 -8.63 -1.23 -4.43
N GLU A 80 -8.58 -2.03 -3.37
CA GLU A 80 -9.71 -2.73 -2.81
C GLU A 80 -9.58 -2.76 -1.28
N TYR A 81 -10.67 -3.09 -0.58
CA TYR A 81 -10.60 -3.21 0.87
C TYR A 81 -11.37 -4.41 1.39
N PHE A 82 -10.86 -4.97 2.47
CA PHE A 82 -11.53 -6.00 3.24
C PHE A 82 -12.17 -5.38 4.47
N ASN A 83 -13.48 -5.54 4.61
CA ASN A 83 -14.19 -5.15 5.82
C ASN A 83 -14.14 -6.31 6.83
N LEU A 84 -13.45 -6.11 7.95
CA LEU A 84 -13.23 -7.12 8.99
C LEU A 84 -14.54 -7.53 9.67
N HIS A 85 -15.47 -6.60 9.89
CA HIS A 85 -16.77 -6.88 10.48
C HIS A 85 -17.61 -7.85 9.63
N LYS A 86 -17.74 -7.53 8.34
CA LYS A 86 -18.55 -8.27 7.37
C LYS A 86 -17.81 -9.46 6.78
N GLN A 87 -16.50 -9.54 7.01
CA GLN A 87 -15.59 -10.52 6.42
C GLN A 87 -15.74 -10.60 4.89
N GLN A 88 -15.71 -9.44 4.22
CA GLN A 88 -15.98 -9.35 2.79
C GLN A 88 -15.08 -8.32 2.11
N TRP A 89 -14.65 -8.64 0.88
CA TRP A 89 -13.94 -7.73 -0.02
C TRP A 89 -14.88 -6.81 -0.79
N TYR A 90 -14.45 -5.58 -0.99
CA TYR A 90 -15.11 -4.53 -1.76
C TYR A 90 -14.11 -3.94 -2.76
N CYS A 91 -14.58 -3.74 -4.00
CA CYS A 91 -13.77 -3.29 -5.13
C CYS A 91 -14.44 -2.11 -5.85
N ASP A 92 -15.13 -1.26 -5.09
CA ASP A 92 -15.84 -0.08 -5.55
C ASP A 92 -14.98 1.19 -5.50
N ILE A 93 -13.76 1.12 -4.94
CA ILE A 93 -12.75 2.19 -5.09
C ILE A 93 -12.33 2.25 -6.57
N PRO A 94 -12.36 3.42 -7.22
CA PRO A 94 -11.95 3.57 -8.61
C PRO A 94 -10.45 3.26 -8.79
N ALA A 95 -10.08 2.95 -10.03
CA ALA A 95 -8.67 2.79 -10.40
C ALA A 95 -7.87 4.07 -10.13
N MET A 96 -6.65 3.90 -9.66
CA MET A 96 -5.65 4.97 -9.45
C MET A 96 -5.27 5.64 -10.77
N ASN A 97 -4.71 6.85 -10.72
CA ASN A 97 -4.28 7.54 -11.94
C ASN A 97 -2.98 6.97 -12.50
N ASP A 98 -2.13 6.42 -11.65
CA ASP A 98 -0.84 5.86 -12.01
C ASP A 98 -0.61 4.50 -11.34
N GLU A 99 0.32 3.74 -11.89
CA GLU A 99 0.66 2.41 -11.38
C GLU A 99 1.54 2.54 -10.13
N HIS A 100 1.08 1.91 -9.06
CA HIS A 100 1.82 1.82 -7.79
C HIS A 100 2.33 0.40 -7.62
N MET A 101 3.52 0.13 -8.13
CA MET A 101 4.18 -1.17 -8.09
C MET A 101 5.21 -1.25 -6.95
N HIS A 102 5.52 -2.46 -6.50
CA HIS A 102 6.62 -2.75 -5.57
C HIS A 102 6.55 -2.08 -4.18
N PHE A 103 5.56 -2.49 -3.39
CA PHE A 103 5.31 -2.05 -2.00
C PHE A 103 5.04 -0.54 -1.89
N PRO A 104 4.03 -0.01 -2.62
CA PRO A 104 3.66 1.38 -2.42
C PRO A 104 3.25 1.62 -0.96
N HIS A 105 3.58 2.80 -0.46
CA HIS A 105 3.14 3.23 0.84
C HIS A 105 1.67 3.63 0.75
N VAL A 106 0.84 2.97 1.56
CA VAL A 106 -0.60 3.25 1.64
C VAL A 106 -0.88 3.76 3.04
N TRP A 107 -1.61 4.87 3.12
CA TRP A 107 -1.87 5.53 4.39
C TRP A 107 -3.27 6.11 4.43
N MET A 108 -4.00 5.80 5.50
CA MET A 108 -5.29 6.42 5.79
C MET A 108 -5.09 7.62 6.69
N GLN A 109 -5.62 8.78 6.29
CA GLN A 109 -5.59 9.97 7.12
C GLN A 109 -6.27 9.69 8.47
N PRO A 110 -5.57 9.91 9.61
CA PRO A 110 -6.15 9.76 10.92
C PRO A 110 -7.23 10.81 11.14
N PRO A 111 -8.15 10.58 12.09
CA PRO A 111 -9.16 11.56 12.41
C PRO A 111 -8.49 12.84 12.91
N CYS A 112 -8.90 13.99 12.39
CA CYS A 112 -8.50 15.28 12.93
C CYS A 112 -9.74 16.09 13.32
N VAL A 113 -9.56 17.13 14.13
CA VAL A 113 -10.66 17.94 14.71
C VAL A 113 -11.61 18.50 13.63
N HIS A 114 -11.14 18.61 12.39
CA HIS A 114 -11.88 19.19 11.27
C HIS A 114 -12.15 18.20 10.12
N SER A 115 -11.78 16.92 10.25
CA SER A 115 -11.98 15.92 9.21
C SER A 115 -12.25 14.55 9.82
N THR A 116 -13.35 13.92 9.40
CA THR A 116 -13.53 12.48 9.59
C THR A 116 -12.49 11.73 8.74
N ASN A 117 -12.06 10.54 9.19
CA ASN A 117 -11.27 9.62 8.36
C ASN A 117 -11.94 9.46 6.98
N GLY A 118 -11.15 9.10 5.98
CA GLY A 118 -11.68 8.81 4.66
C GLY A 118 -10.79 9.30 3.52
N VAL A 119 -9.71 10.02 3.80
CA VAL A 119 -8.72 10.34 2.77
C VAL A 119 -7.64 9.25 2.78
N LEU A 120 -7.61 8.46 1.72
CA LEU A 120 -6.62 7.41 1.49
C LEU A 120 -5.52 7.95 0.57
N PHE A 121 -4.27 7.82 0.98
CA PHE A 121 -3.10 8.20 0.21
C PHE A 121 -2.38 6.96 -0.28
N VAL A 122 -1.85 7.05 -1.50
CA VAL A 122 -0.93 6.06 -2.06
C VAL A 122 0.28 6.82 -2.61
N ALA A 123 1.46 6.39 -2.20
CA ALA A 123 2.72 6.95 -2.65
C ALA A 123 3.65 5.81 -3.01
N GLY A 124 4.21 5.83 -4.20
CA GLY A 124 5.15 4.79 -4.56
C GLY A 124 5.28 4.57 -6.04
N ASN A 125 6.04 3.53 -6.30
CA ASN A 125 6.96 3.44 -7.41
C ASN A 125 6.32 2.87 -8.68
N VAL A 126 6.92 3.17 -9.82
CA VAL A 126 6.70 2.46 -11.09
C VAL A 126 7.85 1.45 -11.29
N GLU A 127 7.69 0.40 -12.09
CA GLU A 127 8.68 -0.66 -12.31
C GLU A 127 10.05 -0.09 -12.72
N ASP A 128 11.13 -0.72 -12.25
CA ASP A 128 12.52 -0.39 -12.59
C ASP A 128 12.95 1.08 -12.36
N ILE A 129 13.28 1.43 -11.10
CA ILE A 129 13.87 2.75 -10.77
C ILE A 129 15.24 2.90 -11.45
N GLN A 130 15.28 3.60 -12.57
CA GLN A 130 16.50 4.00 -13.27
C GLN A 130 16.90 5.43 -12.92
N ASN A 131 15.93 6.28 -12.60
CA ASN A 131 16.12 7.68 -12.28
C ASN A 131 15.10 8.18 -11.23
N LEU A 132 15.22 9.45 -10.83
CA LEU A 132 14.39 10.06 -9.80
C LEU A 132 12.91 10.18 -10.15
N ASP A 133 12.59 10.28 -11.44
CA ASP A 133 11.22 10.42 -11.92
C ASP A 133 10.47 9.10 -11.81
N ASP A 134 11.22 7.99 -11.77
CA ASP A 134 10.66 6.64 -11.64
C ASP A 134 10.17 6.35 -10.22
N LEU A 135 10.56 7.16 -9.21
CA LEU A 135 10.11 7.04 -7.82
C LEU A 135 8.58 7.08 -7.67
N GLY A 136 7.88 7.49 -8.73
CA GLY A 136 6.43 7.46 -8.85
C GLY A 136 5.77 8.71 -8.29
N ILE A 137 4.45 8.61 -8.09
CA ILE A 137 3.62 9.73 -7.68
C ILE A 137 3.09 9.56 -6.26
N ILE A 138 2.64 10.67 -5.70
CA ILE A 138 1.77 10.68 -4.54
C ILE A 138 0.38 11.11 -5.03
N GLU A 139 -0.62 10.30 -4.74
CA GLU A 139 -2.02 10.64 -4.99
C GLU A 139 -2.91 10.24 -3.81
N TYR A 140 -4.10 10.82 -3.76
CA TYR A 140 -5.08 10.51 -2.72
C TYR A 140 -6.49 10.43 -3.28
N ILE A 141 -7.36 9.77 -2.54
CA ILE A 141 -8.79 9.72 -2.78
C ILE A 141 -9.55 10.07 -1.50
N ASP A 142 -10.57 10.91 -1.61
CA ASP A 142 -11.54 11.12 -0.53
C ASP A 142 -12.70 10.13 -0.69
N LEU A 143 -12.69 9.08 0.13
CA LEU A 143 -13.70 8.01 0.14
C LEU A 143 -15.09 8.51 0.60
N ARG A 144 -15.19 9.73 1.13
CA ARG A 144 -16.46 10.34 1.54
C ARG A 144 -17.14 11.07 0.37
N ASP A 145 -16.38 11.42 -0.66
CA ASP A 145 -16.93 12.06 -1.85
C ASP A 145 -17.77 11.03 -2.61
N SER A 146 -18.99 11.39 -2.98
CA SER A 146 -19.84 10.56 -3.84
C SER A 146 -19.25 10.35 -5.25
N ASN A 147 -18.40 11.27 -5.70
CA ASN A 147 -17.71 11.23 -6.99
C ASN A 147 -16.23 10.86 -6.79
N GLN A 148 -15.96 9.88 -5.93
CA GLN A 148 -14.64 9.35 -5.61
C GLN A 148 -13.73 9.35 -6.84
N LYS A 149 -12.61 10.07 -6.74
CA LYS A 149 -11.59 10.16 -7.78
C LYS A 149 -10.23 10.32 -7.13
N TRP A 150 -9.22 9.71 -7.73
CA TRP A 150 -7.85 9.92 -7.31
C TRP A 150 -7.35 11.29 -7.77
N ILE A 151 -6.66 12.00 -6.89
CA ILE A 151 -6.12 13.34 -7.11
C ILE A 151 -4.60 13.28 -6.92
N PRO A 152 -3.80 13.53 -7.98
CA PRO A 152 -2.36 13.58 -7.85
C PRO A 152 -1.94 14.81 -7.03
N ILE A 153 -0.99 14.61 -6.12
CA ILE A 153 -0.38 15.67 -5.33
C ILE A 153 0.92 16.13 -6.01
N GLY A 154 1.72 15.19 -6.52
CA GLY A 154 2.98 15.47 -7.21
C GLY A 154 3.86 14.23 -7.33
N LEU A 155 5.05 14.40 -7.90
CA LEU A 155 6.03 13.32 -8.01
C LEU A 155 6.74 13.13 -6.68
N MET A 156 7.05 11.89 -6.29
CA MET A 156 7.77 11.61 -5.04
C MET A 156 9.10 12.36 -4.95
N LYS A 157 9.82 12.52 -6.07
CA LYS A 157 11.08 13.29 -6.11
C LYS A 157 10.95 14.73 -5.61
N ASP A 158 9.79 15.35 -5.82
CA ASP A 158 9.56 16.76 -5.47
C ASP A 158 9.42 16.92 -3.95
N PHE A 159 8.91 15.90 -3.26
CA PHE A 159 8.78 15.87 -1.79
C PHE A 159 10.07 15.52 -1.06
N LEU A 160 11.02 14.89 -1.77
CA LEU A 160 12.27 14.47 -1.16
C LEU A 160 13.30 15.61 -1.05
N ASP A 161 12.95 16.86 -1.43
CA ASP A 161 13.86 18.02 -1.43
C ASP A 161 15.20 17.71 -2.13
N ILE A 162 15.12 16.92 -3.20
CA ILE A 162 16.29 16.42 -3.91
C ILE A 162 16.85 17.49 -4.86
N ASN A 163 16.03 18.44 -5.29
CA ASN A 163 16.35 19.38 -6.38
C ASN A 163 17.50 20.37 -6.11
N ASN A 164 17.98 20.52 -4.86
CA ASN A 164 19.09 21.45 -4.55
C ASN A 164 20.44 20.77 -4.26
N GLU A 165 20.51 19.45 -4.07
CA GLU A 165 21.76 18.76 -3.65
C GLU A 165 22.24 17.66 -4.62
N THR A 166 21.52 17.40 -5.72
CA THR A 166 21.74 16.22 -6.57
C THR A 166 22.20 16.48 -7.98
N GLN A 167 22.59 17.71 -8.32
CA GLN A 167 23.25 18.01 -9.60
C GLN A 167 24.56 17.21 -9.83
N ASN A 168 25.05 16.44 -8.84
CA ASN A 168 26.25 15.61 -8.90
C ASN A 168 26.04 14.11 -8.58
N ILE A 169 24.81 13.57 -8.58
CA ILE A 169 24.64 12.11 -8.41
C ILE A 169 24.96 11.41 -9.73
N THR A 170 25.94 10.51 -9.73
CA THR A 170 26.41 9.85 -10.96
C THR A 170 26.05 8.37 -11.02
N THR A 171 25.55 7.79 -9.93
CA THR A 171 25.23 6.36 -9.86
C THR A 171 23.91 6.07 -9.15
N GLU A 172 23.22 5.02 -9.59
CA GLU A 172 22.00 4.48 -8.96
C GLU A 172 22.22 4.11 -7.48
N HIS A 173 23.39 3.59 -7.14
CA HIS A 173 23.74 3.22 -5.77
C HIS A 173 23.77 4.43 -4.82
N GLU A 174 24.40 5.54 -5.26
CA GLU A 174 24.43 6.79 -4.49
C GLU A 174 23.03 7.35 -4.25
N LEU A 175 22.16 7.25 -5.26
CA LEU A 175 20.77 7.69 -5.15
C LEU A 175 20.03 6.88 -4.09
N LYS A 176 20.11 5.54 -4.17
CA LYS A 176 19.48 4.62 -3.21
C LYS A 176 19.95 4.90 -1.78
N GLN A 177 21.25 5.08 -1.56
CA GLN A 177 21.80 5.37 -0.22
C GLN A 177 21.31 6.70 0.36
N ARG A 178 21.20 7.76 -0.47
CA ARG A 178 20.73 9.07 -0.01
C ARG A 178 19.24 9.09 0.33
N VAL A 179 18.42 8.44 -0.49
CA VAL A 179 16.98 8.28 -0.20
C VAL A 179 16.81 7.53 1.11
N LEU A 180 17.52 6.40 1.30
CA LEU A 180 17.47 5.62 2.55
C LEU A 180 17.88 6.46 3.77
N ALA A 181 18.98 7.21 3.67
CA ALA A 181 19.49 8.03 4.77
C ALA A 181 18.54 9.17 5.17
N ARG A 182 17.71 9.69 4.26
CA ARG A 182 16.68 10.70 4.58
C ARG A 182 15.40 10.08 5.12
N LEU A 183 14.95 8.95 4.58
CA LEU A 183 13.79 8.23 5.12
C LEU A 183 13.99 7.80 6.58
N LEU A 184 15.23 7.51 6.98
CA LEU A 184 15.57 7.13 8.37
C LEU A 184 15.68 8.31 9.35
N LYS A 185 15.56 9.57 8.91
CA LYS A 185 15.61 10.76 9.78
C LYS A 185 14.26 11.20 10.33
N TYR A 186 13.18 10.59 9.84
CA TYR A 186 11.79 10.84 10.25
C TYR A 186 11.20 9.56 10.85
#